data_AF-A0A1X7TVU0-F1
#
_entry.id   AF-A0A1X7TVU0-F1
#
_cell.length_a   1.000
_cell.length_b   1.000
_cell.length_c   1.000
_cell.angle_alpha   90.00
_cell.angle_beta   90.00
_cell.angle_gamma   90.00
#
_symmetry.space_group_name_H-M   'P 1'
#
loop_
_entity.id
_entity.type
_entity.pdbx_description
1 polymer ?
#
loop_
_entity_poly.entity_id
_entity_poly.type
_entity_poly.pdbx_seq_one_letter_code
_entity_poly.pdbx_strand_id
1 'polypeptide(L)'
;RAAMMYVPILLLYLSALVFSVSIDCPPCLPDSCIPVYCRHVYTDQCGCCPYCARNETDPCGGTINYWGSCKPGLKCVYRLGRVFNEERMGFCETDSCSAHSCGYRQYCTETHNKVTGGRELSCKCPFYNCTATGNATRSNETVCGNDGITYSSKNCLWKEECKRGSVIGIRHNGNCTSFADDQSIIDGGAYKRIIVTVTHKPDKCMYRDKIYLIGESIDNQDPCIILNCVRNGAVLATPVPGCGG
;
A
#
# COMPACT_ATOMS: atom_id res chain seq x y z
N ARG A 1 58.79 -1.14 5.48
CA ARG A 1 58.19 0.06 4.83
C ARG A 1 56.78 -0.20 4.25
N ALA A 2 56.46 -1.41 3.79
CA ALA A 2 55.10 -1.75 3.34
C ALA A 2 54.03 -1.74 4.45
N ALA A 3 54.36 -2.17 5.68
CA ALA A 3 53.41 -2.21 6.80
C ALA A 3 52.86 -0.84 7.22
N MET A 4 53.61 0.26 7.04
CA MET A 4 53.14 1.61 7.36
C MET A 4 52.15 2.18 6.33
N MET A 5 52.05 1.55 5.14
CA MET A 5 51.16 2.02 4.06
C MET A 5 49.74 1.45 4.18
N TYR A 6 49.58 0.31 4.86
CA TYR A 6 48.27 -0.35 5.04
C TYR A 6 47.50 0.14 6.27
N VAL A 7 48.18 0.69 7.27
CA VAL A 7 47.56 1.26 8.48
C VAL A 7 46.56 2.39 8.16
N PRO A 8 46.89 3.40 7.34
CA PRO A 8 45.92 4.45 7.01
C PRO A 8 44.76 3.93 6.15
N ILE A 9 44.99 2.93 5.29
CA ILE A 9 43.96 2.32 4.45
C ILE A 9 42.99 1.48 5.29
N LEU A 10 43.51 0.74 6.28
CA LEU A 10 42.72 -0.03 7.24
C LEU A 10 41.90 0.90 8.16
N LEU A 11 42.48 2.01 8.61
CA LEU A 11 41.78 3.03 9.41
C LEU A 11 40.67 3.72 8.61
N LEU A 12 40.89 3.99 7.32
CA LEU A 12 39.85 4.50 6.41
C LEU A 12 38.72 3.48 6.22
N TYR A 13 39.04 2.20 6.04
CA TYR A 13 38.04 1.13 5.94
C TYR A 13 37.25 0.94 7.24
N LEU A 14 37.91 1.02 8.40
CA LEU A 14 37.28 0.94 9.71
C LEU A 14 36.36 2.14 9.97
N SER A 15 36.74 3.36 9.55
CA SER A 15 35.86 4.52 9.67
C SER A 15 34.60 4.40 8.79
N ALA A 16 34.72 3.84 7.59
CA ALA A 16 33.60 3.62 6.68
C ALA A 16 32.57 2.60 7.20
N LEU A 17 32.99 1.66 8.06
CA LEU A 17 32.10 0.69 8.73
C LEU A 17 31.26 1.30 9.86
N VAL A 18 31.61 2.50 10.36
CA VAL A 18 30.88 3.17 11.46
C VAL A 18 29.80 4.15 10.92
N PHE A 19 29.83 4.49 9.64
CA PHE A 19 28.92 5.48 9.03
C PHE A 19 27.59 4.92 8.50
N SER A 20 27.19 3.73 8.92
CA SER A 20 25.82 3.22 8.72
C SER A 20 25.09 3.12 10.05
N VAL A 21 24.97 4.22 10.78
CA VAL A 21 23.88 4.32 11.76
C VAL A 21 22.62 4.67 10.99
N SER A 22 21.82 3.64 10.70
CA SER A 22 20.37 3.84 10.61
C SER A 22 19.93 4.60 11.86
N ILE A 23 18.96 5.51 11.73
CA ILE A 23 18.28 6.09 12.90
C ILE A 23 17.53 4.94 13.56
N ASP A 24 18.23 4.18 14.39
CA ASP A 24 17.64 3.17 15.24
C ASP A 24 17.21 3.90 16.51
N CYS A 25 15.89 3.99 16.68
CA CYS A 25 15.31 4.64 17.83
C CYS A 25 15.82 3.98 19.12
N PRO A 26 16.23 4.77 20.13
CA PRO A 26 16.62 4.21 21.42
C PRO A 26 15.41 3.49 22.06
N PRO A 27 15.66 2.59 23.04
CA PRO A 27 14.58 1.98 23.80
C PRO A 27 13.72 3.07 24.44
N CYS A 28 12.40 2.99 24.22
CA CYS A 28 11.47 3.97 24.74
C CYS A 28 11.37 3.87 26.27
N LEU A 29 11.51 5.01 26.95
CA LEU A 29 11.38 5.17 28.40
C LEU A 29 10.23 6.16 28.69
N PRO A 30 8.97 5.68 28.71
CA PRO A 30 7.79 6.55 28.82
C PRO A 30 7.78 7.42 30.09
N ASP A 31 8.33 6.91 31.19
CA ASP A 31 8.39 7.61 32.47
C ASP A 31 9.28 8.86 32.45
N SER A 32 10.16 8.97 31.45
CA SER A 32 11.02 10.14 31.24
C SER A 32 10.35 11.21 30.36
N CYS A 33 9.16 10.95 29.83
CA CYS A 33 8.46 11.90 28.96
C CYS A 33 7.78 13.02 29.76
N ILE A 34 7.70 14.19 29.15
CA ILE A 34 6.98 15.33 29.72
C ILE A 34 5.46 15.08 29.54
N PRO A 35 4.64 15.10 30.60
CA PRO A 35 3.20 14.95 30.47
C PRO A 35 2.60 16.14 29.73
N VAL A 36 1.73 15.86 28.76
CA VAL A 36 1.07 16.88 27.92
C VAL A 36 -0.44 16.84 28.07
N TYR A 37 -1.07 18.01 28.09
CA TYR A 37 -2.53 18.16 28.24
C TYR A 37 -3.09 18.96 27.07
N CYS A 38 -3.47 18.24 26.01
CA CYS A 38 -3.97 18.87 24.80
C CYS A 38 -4.94 17.92 24.09
N ARG A 39 -5.90 18.49 23.36
CA ARG A 39 -6.97 17.74 22.70
C ARG A 39 -6.48 16.77 21.63
N HIS A 40 -5.37 17.10 20.97
CA HIS A 40 -4.77 16.29 19.93
C HIS A 40 -3.29 16.07 20.27
N VAL A 41 -2.92 14.81 20.39
CA VAL A 41 -1.60 14.34 20.82
C VAL A 41 -0.99 13.49 19.72
N TYR A 42 0.28 13.74 19.43
CA TYR A 42 1.11 12.91 18.56
C TYR A 42 2.26 12.34 19.36
N THR A 43 2.99 11.38 18.78
CA THR A 43 4.23 10.85 19.33
C THR A 43 5.40 11.34 18.51
N ASP A 44 6.57 11.47 19.14
CA ASP A 44 7.83 11.73 18.43
C ASP A 44 8.06 10.76 17.25
N GLN A 45 9.08 11.05 16.44
CA GLN A 45 9.44 10.22 15.28
C GLN A 45 9.72 8.75 15.61
N CYS A 46 10.03 8.45 16.87
CA CYS A 46 10.29 7.11 17.39
C CYS A 46 9.04 6.45 18.00
N GLY A 47 7.92 7.16 18.05
CA GLY A 47 6.68 6.67 18.63
C GLY A 47 6.67 6.65 20.16
N CYS A 48 7.62 7.32 20.83
CA CYS A 48 7.82 7.19 22.27
C CYS A 48 7.11 8.29 23.07
N CYS A 49 7.62 9.52 23.06
CA CYS A 49 7.09 10.58 23.90
C CYS A 49 5.94 11.34 23.23
N PRO A 50 4.86 11.65 23.97
CA PRO A 50 3.75 12.41 23.45
C PRO A 50 4.09 13.91 23.36
N TYR A 51 3.57 14.58 22.33
CA TYR A 51 3.62 16.03 22.18
C TYR A 51 2.29 16.60 21.65
N CYS A 52 2.05 17.88 21.92
CA CYS A 52 0.85 18.57 21.45
C CYS A 52 0.92 18.88 19.96
N ALA A 53 -0.17 18.61 19.25
CA ALA A 53 -0.35 19.07 17.89
C ALA A 53 -0.27 20.62 17.80
N ARG A 54 0.40 21.11 16.76
CA ARG A 54 0.62 22.53 16.44
C ARG A 54 -0.66 23.20 15.92
N ASN A 55 -0.91 24.43 16.37
CA ASN A 55 -2.05 25.25 15.95
C ASN A 55 -1.82 25.89 14.59
N GLU A 56 -2.83 26.57 14.07
CA GLU A 56 -2.67 27.41 12.88
C GLU A 56 -1.59 28.46 13.12
N THR A 57 -0.74 28.68 12.11
CA THR A 57 0.45 29.56 12.13
C THR A 57 1.61 29.12 13.02
N ASP A 58 1.50 28.00 13.76
CA ASP A 58 2.63 27.45 14.50
C ASP A 58 3.68 26.84 13.54
N PRO A 59 4.97 26.87 13.90
CA PRO A 59 6.01 26.19 13.13
C PRO A 59 5.80 24.67 13.17
N CYS A 60 6.11 24.01 12.05
CA CYS A 60 5.93 22.58 11.88
C CYS A 60 6.97 22.00 10.91
N GLY A 61 7.09 20.67 10.89
CA GLY A 61 7.99 19.98 9.96
C GLY A 61 9.44 20.01 10.40
N GLY A 62 10.36 20.28 9.48
CA GLY A 62 11.81 20.12 9.68
C GLY A 62 12.32 18.76 9.20
N THR A 63 13.64 18.57 9.27
CA THR A 63 14.22 17.22 9.30
C THR A 63 13.54 16.47 10.44
N ILE A 64 13.10 15.24 10.18
CA ILE A 64 12.53 14.33 11.19
C ILE A 64 11.32 14.89 12.00
N ASN A 65 10.58 15.87 11.48
CA ASN A 65 9.46 16.55 12.17
C ASN A 65 9.87 17.24 13.49
N TYR A 66 11.10 17.74 13.60
CA TYR A 66 11.60 18.45 14.78
C TYR A 66 10.66 19.58 15.28
N TRP A 67 10.06 20.33 14.37
CA TRP A 67 9.14 21.42 14.71
C TRP A 67 7.72 20.93 15.03
N GLY A 68 7.44 19.64 14.92
CA GLY A 68 6.18 18.99 15.28
C GLY A 68 5.17 18.93 14.13
N SER A 69 3.99 18.37 14.46
CA SER A 69 2.91 18.09 13.51
C SER A 69 1.68 18.94 13.79
N CYS A 70 1.01 19.40 12.74
CA CYS A 70 -0.18 20.23 12.83
C CYS A 70 -1.41 19.45 13.35
N LYS A 71 -2.35 20.17 13.97
CA LYS A 71 -3.66 19.63 14.37
C LYS A 71 -4.46 19.09 13.17
N PRO A 72 -5.42 18.17 13.40
CA PRO A 72 -6.38 17.78 12.37
C PRO A 72 -7.04 19.00 11.74
N GLY A 73 -7.12 19.01 10.41
CA GLY A 73 -7.63 20.16 9.65
C GLY A 73 -6.57 21.15 9.20
N LEU A 74 -5.30 20.96 9.59
CA LEU A 74 -4.17 21.80 9.20
C LEU A 74 -3.11 20.96 8.47
N LYS A 75 -2.37 21.59 7.54
CA LYS A 75 -1.21 21.02 6.84
C LYS A 75 0.03 21.87 7.05
N CYS A 76 1.20 21.23 7.06
CA CYS A 76 2.47 21.94 7.16
C CYS A 76 2.90 22.48 5.78
N VAL A 77 2.94 23.80 5.63
CA VAL A 77 3.27 24.47 4.36
C VAL A 77 4.68 25.04 4.41
N TYR A 78 5.50 24.65 3.44
CA TYR A 78 6.86 25.17 3.26
C TYR A 78 6.86 26.25 2.17
N ARG A 79 7.29 27.47 2.50
CA ARG A 79 7.42 28.56 1.53
C ARG A 79 8.89 28.75 1.17
N LEU A 80 9.20 28.76 -0.13
CA LEU A 80 10.56 28.95 -0.65
C LEU A 80 11.16 30.27 -0.12
N GLY A 81 12.39 30.23 0.38
CA GLY A 81 13.13 31.41 0.87
C GLY A 81 13.19 31.58 2.39
N ARG A 82 12.49 30.76 3.18
CA ARG A 82 12.66 30.70 4.65
C ARG A 82 13.45 29.46 5.05
N VAL A 83 14.72 29.42 4.68
CA VAL A 83 15.68 28.44 5.21
C VAL A 83 16.29 29.07 6.46
N PHE A 84 15.87 28.62 7.63
CA PHE A 84 16.59 28.91 8.86
C PHE A 84 17.57 27.76 9.08
N ASN A 85 18.87 28.02 8.92
CA ASN A 85 19.95 27.09 9.26
C ASN A 85 19.75 25.65 8.73
N GLU A 86 19.60 25.48 7.41
CA GLU A 86 19.51 24.19 6.69
C GLU A 86 18.28 23.31 6.98
N GLU A 87 17.46 23.62 7.98
CA GLU A 87 16.23 22.89 8.26
C GLU A 87 15.02 23.51 7.55
N ARG A 88 14.31 22.70 6.76
CA ARG A 88 13.05 23.11 6.12
C ARG A 88 11.96 23.21 7.17
N MET A 89 11.85 24.35 7.84
CA MET A 89 10.74 24.68 8.73
C MET A 89 9.54 25.20 7.92
N GLY A 90 8.35 24.67 8.21
CA GLY A 90 7.07 25.11 7.65
C GLY A 90 6.19 25.77 8.70
N PHE A 91 4.99 26.18 8.29
CA PHE A 91 3.95 26.68 9.18
C PHE A 91 2.64 25.94 8.94
N CYS A 92 1.88 25.71 10.01
CA CYS A 92 0.58 25.08 9.90
C CYS A 92 -0.42 26.06 9.27
N GLU A 93 -1.01 25.66 8.16
CA GLU A 93 -2.07 26.42 7.49
C GLU A 93 -3.32 25.54 7.39
N THR A 94 -4.49 26.17 7.29
CA THR A 94 -5.75 25.46 7.06
C THR A 94 -5.62 24.51 5.87
N ASP A 95 -5.88 23.22 6.11
CA ASP A 95 -5.94 22.20 5.09
C ASP A 95 -7.35 22.12 4.53
N SER A 96 -7.61 22.87 3.47
CA SER A 96 -8.90 22.86 2.76
C SER A 96 -9.30 21.47 2.26
N CYS A 97 -8.34 20.53 2.12
CA CYS A 97 -8.61 19.15 1.73
C CYS A 97 -9.09 18.26 2.88
N SER A 98 -8.93 18.68 4.14
CA SER A 98 -9.31 17.88 5.30
C SER A 98 -10.83 17.63 5.42
N ALA A 99 -11.64 18.61 5.01
CA ALA A 99 -13.09 18.52 4.98
C ALA A 99 -13.64 18.04 3.62
N HIS A 100 -12.77 17.82 2.63
CA HIS A 100 -13.17 17.48 1.28
C HIS A 100 -12.99 15.97 1.02
N SER A 101 -14.11 15.25 0.88
CA SER A 101 -14.09 13.82 0.57
C SER A 101 -13.93 13.58 -0.93
N CYS A 102 -12.78 13.03 -1.32
CA CYS A 102 -12.56 12.57 -2.70
C CYS A 102 -13.03 11.12 -2.90
N GLY A 103 -13.20 10.73 -4.17
CA GLY A 103 -13.56 9.38 -4.57
C GLY A 103 -12.45 8.35 -4.33
N TYR A 104 -12.69 7.14 -4.83
CA TYR A 104 -11.83 5.98 -4.53
C TYR A 104 -10.36 6.22 -4.90
N ARG A 105 -9.46 6.14 -3.90
CA ARG A 105 -8.01 6.39 -4.03
C ARG A 105 -7.61 7.71 -4.67
N GLN A 106 -8.53 8.65 -4.77
CA GLN A 106 -8.23 10.00 -5.18
C GLN A 106 -7.62 10.73 -3.99
N TYR A 107 -6.69 11.64 -4.28
CA TYR A 107 -6.16 12.58 -3.30
C TYR A 107 -6.65 13.98 -3.66
N CYS A 108 -6.96 14.76 -2.63
CA CYS A 108 -7.34 16.15 -2.80
C CYS A 108 -6.11 17.01 -3.06
N THR A 109 -6.25 17.95 -4.00
CA THR A 109 -5.26 18.99 -4.28
C THR A 109 -5.93 20.35 -4.21
N GLU A 110 -5.17 21.34 -3.79
CA GLU A 110 -5.62 22.72 -3.73
C GLU A 110 -4.78 23.57 -4.69
N THR A 111 -5.43 24.33 -5.56
CA THR A 111 -4.80 25.29 -6.46
C THR A 111 -5.21 26.71 -6.09
N HIS A 112 -4.23 27.61 -5.98
CA HIS A 112 -4.48 29.02 -5.71
C HIS A 112 -4.72 29.77 -7.02
N ASN A 113 -5.91 30.35 -7.18
CA ASN A 113 -6.20 31.22 -8.29
C ASN A 113 -5.53 32.57 -8.05
N LYS A 114 -4.45 32.86 -8.80
CA LYS A 114 -3.69 34.10 -8.67
C LYS A 114 -4.48 35.36 -9.04
N VAL A 115 -5.57 35.21 -9.79
CA VAL A 115 -6.40 36.33 -10.27
C VAL A 115 -7.48 36.69 -9.25
N THR A 116 -8.21 35.69 -8.74
CA THR A 116 -9.33 35.93 -7.82
C THR A 116 -8.94 35.84 -6.35
N GLY A 117 -7.74 35.37 -6.02
CA GLY A 117 -7.32 35.05 -4.65
C GLY A 117 -8.06 33.86 -4.04
N GLY A 118 -8.92 33.19 -4.83
CA GLY A 118 -9.68 32.03 -4.40
C GLY A 118 -8.83 30.77 -4.37
N ARG A 119 -9.24 29.82 -3.53
CA ARG A 119 -8.66 28.47 -3.48
C ARG A 119 -9.64 27.49 -4.12
N GLU A 120 -9.14 26.69 -5.05
CA GLU A 120 -9.94 25.68 -5.75
C GLU A 120 -9.46 24.29 -5.35
N LEU A 121 -10.41 23.43 -4.96
CA LEU A 121 -10.13 22.05 -4.58
C LEU A 121 -10.43 21.11 -5.73
N SER A 122 -9.55 20.15 -5.97
CA SER A 122 -9.67 19.18 -7.04
C SER A 122 -9.19 17.80 -6.59
N CYS A 123 -10.03 16.79 -6.82
CA CYS A 123 -9.68 15.39 -6.58
C CYS A 123 -8.93 14.81 -7.77
N LYS A 124 -7.75 14.23 -7.53
CA LYS A 124 -6.87 13.70 -8.58
C LYS A 124 -6.49 12.26 -8.27
N CYS A 125 -6.31 11.47 -9.33
CA CYS A 125 -5.72 10.14 -9.19
C CYS A 125 -4.20 10.22 -9.09
N PRO A 126 -3.56 9.35 -8.30
CA PRO A 126 -2.10 9.30 -8.15
C PRO A 126 -1.39 9.26 -9.50
N PHE A 127 -0.37 10.10 -9.65
CA PHE A 127 0.45 10.13 -10.86
C PHE A 127 1.57 9.09 -10.74
N TYR A 128 1.26 7.82 -10.96
CA TYR A 128 2.27 6.78 -11.15
C TYR A 128 2.51 6.55 -12.64
N ASN A 129 3.77 6.49 -13.07
CA ASN A 129 4.10 6.11 -14.43
C ASN A 129 3.94 4.60 -14.57
N CYS A 130 2.79 4.17 -15.09
CA CYS A 130 2.43 2.77 -15.20
C CYS A 130 2.61 2.34 -16.64
N THR A 131 3.62 1.51 -16.89
CA THR A 131 3.75 0.80 -18.14
C THR A 131 2.72 -0.32 -18.17
N ALA A 132 1.71 -0.16 -19.01
CA ALA A 132 0.79 -1.25 -19.34
C ALA A 132 1.55 -2.21 -20.24
N THR A 133 2.25 -3.19 -19.66
CA THR A 133 2.65 -4.49 -20.25
C THR A 133 3.93 -5.02 -19.59
N GLY A 134 3.82 -6.17 -18.93
CA GLY A 134 4.71 -7.33 -19.09
C GLY A 134 6.18 -7.26 -18.69
N ASN A 135 6.82 -6.09 -18.62
CA ASN A 135 8.24 -5.96 -18.31
C ASN A 135 8.42 -4.92 -17.21
N ALA A 136 8.02 -5.27 -15.99
CA ALA A 136 8.60 -4.63 -14.84
C ALA A 136 10.07 -5.07 -14.78
N THR A 137 10.98 -4.12 -14.92
CA THR A 137 12.43 -4.33 -14.80
C THR A 137 12.85 -4.83 -13.41
N ARG A 138 11.90 -4.96 -12.46
CA ARG A 138 12.03 -5.67 -11.18
C ARG A 138 10.76 -6.47 -10.90
N SER A 139 10.82 -7.79 -11.06
CA SER A 139 9.73 -8.73 -10.75
C SER A 139 9.29 -8.72 -9.28
N ASN A 140 10.08 -8.16 -8.37
CA ASN A 140 9.81 -8.21 -6.93
C ASN A 140 8.75 -7.21 -6.45
N GLU A 141 8.34 -6.24 -7.27
CA GLU A 141 7.30 -5.26 -6.91
C GLU A 141 5.98 -5.49 -7.66
N THR A 142 5.96 -6.38 -8.64
CA THR A 142 4.76 -6.66 -9.43
C THR A 142 3.68 -7.34 -8.59
N VAL A 143 2.43 -7.14 -8.99
CA VAL A 143 1.28 -7.76 -8.32
C VAL A 143 0.28 -8.25 -9.34
N CYS A 144 -0.34 -9.39 -9.07
CA CYS A 144 -1.47 -9.88 -9.82
C CYS A 144 -2.76 -9.34 -9.19
N GLY A 145 -3.59 -8.65 -9.99
CA GLY A 145 -4.91 -8.20 -9.56
C GLY A 145 -5.93 -9.34 -9.54
N ASN A 146 -7.03 -9.16 -8.81
CA ASN A 146 -8.14 -10.14 -8.86
C ASN A 146 -8.82 -10.20 -10.23
N ASP A 147 -8.61 -9.20 -11.08
CA ASP A 147 -9.03 -9.17 -12.48
C ASP A 147 -8.13 -9.98 -13.41
N GLY A 148 -7.09 -10.64 -12.87
CA GLY A 148 -6.16 -11.43 -13.66
C GLY A 148 -5.16 -10.59 -14.44
N ILE A 149 -5.08 -9.28 -14.18
CA ILE A 149 -4.11 -8.38 -14.82
C ILE A 149 -2.87 -8.25 -13.94
N THR A 150 -1.69 -8.32 -14.56
CA THR A 150 -0.42 -8.01 -13.87
C THR A 150 -0.18 -6.51 -13.86
N TYR A 151 0.03 -5.96 -12.67
CA TYR A 151 0.41 -4.56 -12.47
C TYR A 151 1.89 -4.49 -12.12
N SER A 152 2.58 -3.50 -12.68
CA SER A 152 4.01 -3.28 -12.44
C SER A 152 4.35 -2.96 -10.98
N SER A 153 3.36 -2.49 -10.22
CA SER A 153 3.44 -2.30 -8.77
C SER A 153 2.04 -2.22 -8.14
N LYS A 154 1.99 -2.38 -6.82
CA LYS A 154 0.80 -2.06 -6.00
C LYS A 154 0.26 -0.64 -6.26
N ASN A 155 1.15 0.32 -6.45
CA ASN A 155 0.81 1.71 -6.76
C ASN A 155 0.12 1.84 -8.12
N CYS A 156 0.54 1.07 -9.12
CA CYS A 156 -0.11 1.05 -10.42
C CYS A 156 -1.49 0.40 -10.40
N LEU A 157 -1.66 -0.67 -9.62
CA LEU A 157 -2.99 -1.23 -9.36
C LEU A 157 -3.92 -0.17 -8.74
N TRP A 158 -3.44 0.54 -7.72
CA TRP A 158 -4.19 1.62 -7.06
C TRP A 158 -4.55 2.78 -7.99
N LYS A 159 -3.67 3.13 -8.93
CA LYS A 159 -3.98 4.12 -9.97
C LYS A 159 -5.16 3.68 -10.83
N GLU A 160 -5.17 2.43 -11.25
CA GLU A 160 -6.26 1.89 -12.07
C GLU A 160 -7.56 1.77 -11.27
N GLU A 161 -7.50 1.36 -9.99
CA GLU A 161 -8.67 1.41 -9.11
C GLU A 161 -9.21 2.84 -8.95
N CYS A 162 -8.34 3.85 -8.89
CA CYS A 162 -8.73 5.24 -8.83
C CYS A 162 -9.46 5.71 -10.09
N LYS A 163 -8.91 5.40 -11.28
CA LYS A 163 -9.54 5.75 -12.56
C LYS A 163 -10.87 5.04 -12.76
N ARG A 164 -10.96 3.78 -12.34
CA ARG A 164 -12.16 2.95 -12.48
C ARG A 164 -13.22 3.24 -11.41
N GLY A 165 -12.83 3.83 -10.28
CA GLY A 165 -13.72 4.10 -9.15
C GLY A 165 -14.15 2.85 -8.37
N SER A 166 -13.37 1.76 -8.43
CA SER A 166 -13.71 0.50 -7.76
C SER A 166 -12.49 -0.34 -7.42
N VAL A 167 -12.64 -1.22 -6.41
CA VAL A 167 -11.57 -2.11 -5.94
C VAL A 167 -11.32 -3.24 -6.96
N ILE A 168 -10.07 -3.42 -7.36
CA ILE A 168 -9.51 -4.60 -8.02
C ILE A 168 -9.05 -5.57 -6.93
N GLY A 169 -8.22 -5.10 -5.99
CA GLY A 169 -7.58 -5.92 -4.96
C GLY A 169 -6.41 -6.74 -5.52
N ILE A 170 -5.41 -6.98 -4.67
CA ILE A 170 -4.25 -7.83 -5.00
C ILE A 170 -4.64 -9.29 -4.73
N ARG A 171 -4.46 -10.15 -5.72
CA ARG A 171 -4.59 -11.61 -5.61
C ARG A 171 -3.34 -12.22 -4.98
N HIS A 172 -2.17 -11.91 -5.54
CA HIS A 172 -0.87 -12.32 -5.02
C HIS A 172 0.24 -11.38 -5.53
N ASN A 173 1.42 -11.46 -4.91
CA ASN A 173 2.62 -10.79 -5.39
C ASN A 173 3.18 -11.50 -6.63
N GLY A 174 3.89 -10.78 -7.49
CA GLY A 174 4.39 -11.28 -8.76
C GLY A 174 3.41 -11.12 -9.91
N ASN A 175 3.79 -11.62 -11.08
CA ASN A 175 2.96 -11.59 -12.27
C ASN A 175 1.81 -12.60 -12.16
N CYS A 176 0.66 -12.30 -12.75
CA CYS A 176 -0.36 -13.30 -12.98
C CYS A 176 0.22 -14.39 -13.87
N THR A 177 0.17 -15.63 -13.40
CA THR A 177 0.41 -16.81 -14.23
C THR A 177 -0.84 -17.05 -15.07
N SER A 178 -0.66 -17.62 -16.26
CA SER A 178 -1.81 -18.20 -16.96
C SER A 178 -2.42 -19.25 -16.03
N PHE A 179 -3.73 -19.45 -16.08
CA PHE A 179 -4.42 -20.48 -15.29
C PHE A 179 -3.91 -21.91 -15.55
N ALA A 180 -2.92 -22.10 -16.44
CA ALA A 180 -2.28 -23.36 -16.75
C ALA A 180 -1.03 -23.67 -15.90
N ASP A 181 -0.42 -22.70 -15.22
CA ASP A 181 0.83 -22.94 -14.46
C ASP A 181 0.63 -23.00 -12.93
N ASP A 182 -0.60 -22.95 -12.44
CA ASP A 182 -0.96 -23.40 -11.09
C ASP A 182 -1.22 -24.92 -11.08
N GLN A 183 -0.34 -25.66 -11.76
CA GLN A 183 -0.39 -27.12 -11.88
C GLN A 183 0.49 -27.82 -10.82
N SER A 184 0.92 -27.11 -9.78
CA SER A 184 1.78 -27.67 -8.73
C SER A 184 1.04 -28.44 -7.62
N ILE A 185 -0.08 -29.10 -7.97
CA ILE A 185 -0.62 -30.22 -7.20
C ILE A 185 -0.98 -31.35 -8.18
N ILE A 186 0.05 -31.90 -8.82
CA ILE A 186 0.03 -33.28 -9.31
C ILE A 186 1.16 -33.98 -8.57
N ASP A 187 0.83 -34.52 -7.39
CA ASP A 187 1.26 -35.85 -6.99
C ASP A 187 0.71 -36.18 -5.60
N GLY A 188 -0.05 -37.29 -5.54
CA GLY A 188 -0.33 -38.02 -4.31
C GLY A 188 -1.68 -37.75 -3.62
N GLY A 189 -2.74 -38.41 -4.10
CA GLY A 189 -3.84 -38.90 -3.24
C GLY A 189 -5.11 -38.03 -3.16
N ALA A 190 -6.21 -38.54 -3.73
CA ALA A 190 -7.60 -38.35 -3.31
C ALA A 190 -8.24 -36.94 -3.10
N TYR A 191 -7.56 -35.82 -3.35
CA TYR A 191 -8.18 -34.49 -3.26
C TYR A 191 -7.94 -33.64 -4.52
N LYS A 192 -8.97 -33.49 -5.36
CA LYS A 192 -9.00 -32.49 -6.43
C LYS A 192 -9.56 -31.19 -5.85
N ARG A 193 -8.71 -30.26 -5.42
CA ARG A 193 -9.14 -28.84 -5.31
C ARG A 193 -9.32 -28.32 -6.73
N ILE A 194 -10.54 -27.94 -7.08
CA ILE A 194 -10.85 -27.36 -8.38
C ILE A 194 -10.55 -25.86 -8.34
N ILE A 195 -9.92 -25.38 -9.41
CA ILE A 195 -9.48 -24.02 -9.64
C ILE A 195 -10.62 -23.04 -9.38
N VAL A 196 -10.44 -22.21 -8.35
CA VAL A 196 -11.35 -21.14 -7.96
C VAL A 196 -11.05 -19.93 -8.84
N THR A 197 -11.94 -19.59 -9.77
CA THR A 197 -11.94 -18.25 -10.35
C THR A 197 -12.78 -17.34 -9.45
N VAL A 198 -12.09 -16.61 -8.56
CA VAL A 198 -12.70 -15.56 -7.74
C VAL A 198 -13.33 -14.53 -8.66
N THR A 199 -14.66 -14.44 -8.69
CA THR A 199 -15.33 -13.38 -9.44
C THR A 199 -15.37 -12.09 -8.61
N HIS A 200 -15.37 -10.93 -9.26
CA HIS A 200 -15.48 -9.61 -8.63
C HIS A 200 -16.84 -9.34 -7.94
N LYS A 201 -17.71 -10.34 -7.82
CA LYS A 201 -18.99 -10.26 -7.12
C LYS A 201 -19.05 -11.38 -6.08
N PRO A 202 -19.26 -11.07 -4.79
CA PRO A 202 -19.26 -12.08 -3.72
C PRO A 202 -20.32 -13.18 -3.91
N ASP A 203 -21.32 -12.91 -4.76
CA ASP A 203 -22.48 -13.77 -5.03
C ASP A 203 -22.39 -14.60 -6.32
N LYS A 204 -21.24 -14.57 -7.02
CA LYS A 204 -21.08 -15.26 -8.31
C LYS A 204 -19.82 -16.10 -8.36
N CYS A 205 -19.89 -17.26 -9.00
CA CYS A 205 -18.75 -18.13 -9.31
C CYS A 205 -18.56 -18.25 -10.82
N MET A 206 -17.34 -18.54 -11.27
CA MET A 206 -17.07 -18.84 -12.69
C MET A 206 -16.55 -20.27 -12.82
N TYR A 207 -17.08 -21.03 -13.79
CA TYR A 207 -16.64 -22.38 -14.12
C TYR A 207 -16.84 -22.65 -15.62
N ARG A 208 -15.78 -23.08 -16.33
CA ARG A 208 -15.78 -23.32 -17.80
C ARG A 208 -16.46 -22.18 -18.58
N ASP A 209 -16.01 -20.95 -18.33
CA ASP A 209 -16.50 -19.71 -18.96
C ASP A 209 -17.99 -19.38 -18.74
N LYS A 210 -18.66 -20.07 -17.80
CA LYS A 210 -20.02 -19.77 -17.35
C LYS A 210 -20.03 -19.19 -15.95
N ILE A 211 -20.96 -18.27 -15.72
CA ILE A 211 -21.16 -17.62 -14.42
C ILE A 211 -22.35 -18.29 -13.73
N TYR A 212 -22.16 -18.66 -12.46
CA TYR A 212 -23.15 -19.29 -11.59
C TYR A 212 -23.44 -18.41 -10.38
N LEU A 213 -24.65 -18.46 -9.86
CA LEU A 213 -25.04 -17.82 -8.60
C LEU A 213 -24.78 -18.74 -7.40
N ILE A 214 -24.61 -18.18 -6.20
CA ILE A 214 -24.52 -18.97 -4.96
C ILE A 214 -25.75 -19.88 -4.85
N GLY A 215 -25.50 -21.17 -4.61
CA GLY A 215 -26.54 -22.18 -4.47
C GLY A 215 -26.99 -22.83 -5.78
N GLU A 216 -26.50 -22.38 -6.94
CA GLU A 216 -26.68 -23.11 -8.20
C GLU A 216 -25.77 -24.34 -8.24
N SER A 217 -26.34 -25.46 -8.69
CA SER A 217 -25.59 -26.68 -9.03
C SER A 217 -24.91 -26.50 -10.39
N ILE A 218 -23.64 -26.85 -10.47
CA ILE A 218 -22.85 -26.74 -11.69
C ILE A 218 -22.75 -28.14 -12.33
N ASP A 219 -23.27 -28.28 -13.56
CA ASP A 219 -23.09 -29.51 -14.34
C ASP A 219 -21.66 -29.58 -14.90
N ASN A 220 -20.94 -30.63 -14.52
CA ASN A 220 -19.54 -30.86 -14.87
C ASN A 220 -19.34 -32.10 -15.76
N GLN A 221 -20.42 -32.78 -16.17
CA GLN A 221 -20.42 -34.05 -16.91
C GLN A 221 -19.80 -35.25 -16.16
N ASP A 222 -19.36 -35.06 -14.92
CA ASP A 222 -18.81 -36.10 -14.06
C ASP A 222 -19.85 -36.43 -12.96
N PRO A 223 -20.59 -37.54 -13.10
CA PRO A 223 -21.63 -37.91 -12.14
C PRO A 223 -21.09 -38.21 -10.73
N CYS A 224 -19.77 -38.32 -10.57
CA CYS A 224 -19.11 -38.62 -9.31
C CYS A 224 -18.66 -37.37 -8.53
N ILE A 225 -18.83 -36.19 -9.10
CA ILE A 225 -18.42 -34.93 -8.48
C ILE A 225 -19.59 -33.95 -8.54
N ILE A 226 -20.07 -33.51 -7.39
CA ILE A 226 -21.03 -32.41 -7.29
C ILE A 226 -20.25 -31.10 -7.17
N LEU A 227 -20.55 -30.13 -8.02
CA LEU A 227 -19.97 -28.79 -7.97
C LEU A 227 -20.98 -27.77 -7.43
N ASN A 228 -20.56 -27.00 -6.43
CA ASN A 228 -21.39 -25.99 -5.78
C ASN A 228 -20.70 -24.62 -5.79
N CYS A 229 -21.42 -23.58 -6.21
CA CYS A 229 -20.98 -22.20 -6.01
C CYS A 229 -21.19 -21.77 -4.56
N VAL A 230 -20.12 -21.33 -3.89
CA VAL A 230 -20.15 -20.85 -2.50
C VAL A 230 -19.76 -19.38 -2.37
N ARG A 231 -20.04 -18.83 -1.18
CA ARG A 231 -19.69 -17.45 -0.81
C ARG A 231 -18.19 -17.20 -1.04
N ASN A 232 -17.84 -16.01 -1.53
CA ASN A 232 -16.50 -15.61 -2.01
C ASN A 232 -16.14 -16.08 -3.44
N GLY A 233 -17.13 -16.51 -4.22
CA GLY A 233 -16.97 -16.83 -5.64
C GLY A 233 -16.18 -18.11 -5.92
N ALA A 234 -16.14 -19.04 -4.96
CA ALA A 234 -15.47 -20.32 -5.08
C ALA A 234 -16.41 -21.44 -5.56
N VAL A 235 -15.88 -22.38 -6.32
CA VAL A 235 -16.58 -23.61 -6.71
C VAL A 235 -16.03 -24.77 -5.88
N LEU A 236 -16.86 -25.34 -5.02
CA LEU A 236 -16.53 -26.52 -4.23
C LEU A 236 -16.88 -27.79 -4.98
N ALA A 237 -15.95 -28.74 -4.97
CA ALA A 237 -16.17 -30.09 -5.47
C ALA A 237 -16.39 -31.05 -4.30
N THR A 238 -17.56 -31.68 -4.27
CA THR A 238 -17.93 -32.70 -3.28
C THR A 238 -18.08 -34.05 -3.97
N PRO A 239 -17.35 -35.09 -3.54
CA PRO A 239 -17.48 -36.42 -4.12
C PRO A 239 -18.83 -37.06 -3.77
N VAL A 240 -19.39 -37.81 -4.71
CA VAL A 240 -20.59 -38.63 -4.46
C VAL A 240 -20.16 -39.94 -3.78
N PRO A 241 -20.68 -40.26 -2.59
CA PRO A 241 -20.40 -41.54 -1.95
C PRO A 241 -20.82 -42.72 -2.85
N GLY A 242 -19.94 -43.70 -3.01
CA GLY A 242 -20.19 -44.87 -3.88
C GLY A 242 -19.62 -44.77 -5.30
N CYS A 243 -19.05 -43.62 -5.66
CA CYS A 243 -18.19 -43.51 -6.84
C CYS A 243 -16.77 -43.98 -6.52
N GLY A 244 -16.45 -45.22 -6.91
CA GLY A 244 -15.12 -45.80 -6.81
C GLY A 244 -14.94 -46.88 -7.87
N GLY A 245 -13.98 -46.67 -8.77
CA GLY A 245 -13.48 -47.61 -9.76
C GLY A 245 -12.03 -47.30 -10.03
#